data_AF-A0A7W9YVH5-F1
#
_entry.id   AF-A0A7W9YVH5-F1
#
_cell.length_a   1.000
_cell.length_b   1.000
_cell.length_c   1.000
_cell.angle_alpha   90.00
_cell.angle_beta   90.00
_cell.angle_gamma   90.00
#
_symmetry.space_group_name_H-M   'P 1'
#
loop_
_entity.id
_entity.type
_entity.pdbx_description
1 polymer ?
#
loop_
_entity_poly.entity_id
_entity_poly.type
_entity_poly.pdbx_seq_one_letter_code
_entity_poly.pdbx_strand_id
1 'polypeptide(L)'
;MENLHLRIFQQQLRDQCQFFWLGVQSLEIGHKKNDHVQVWYGVQNILTAGANISKMLWGSKGRRADARRRLRESVEVSDDSPLRDVTMRNHYEHMDERIDRWWDSSEPKSMSTRTLDQEVFLA
;
A
#
# COMPACT_ATOMS: atom_id res chain seq x y z
N MET A 1 -19.77 16.12 7.02
CA MET A 1 -19.92 14.66 7.25
C MET A 1 -20.83 14.46 8.45
N GLU A 2 -21.84 13.58 8.39
CA GLU A 2 -22.74 13.28 9.52
C GLU A 2 -22.09 12.35 10.56
N ASN A 3 -22.67 12.24 11.76
CA ASN A 3 -22.05 11.50 12.88
C ASN A 3 -21.89 9.99 12.64
N LEU A 4 -22.89 9.33 12.02
CA LEU A 4 -22.76 7.91 11.68
C LEU A 4 -21.69 7.68 10.61
N HIS A 5 -21.70 8.51 9.56
CA HIS A 5 -20.70 8.47 8.49
C HIS A 5 -19.28 8.71 9.05
N LEU A 6 -19.11 9.65 9.99
CA LEU A 6 -17.83 9.89 10.67
C LEU A 6 -17.34 8.66 11.44
N ARG A 7 -18.23 8.04 12.24
CA ARG A 7 -17.88 6.84 13.03
C ARG A 7 -17.46 5.66 12.16
N ILE A 8 -18.13 5.45 11.04
CA ILE A 8 -17.75 4.40 10.08
C ILE A 8 -16.34 4.66 9.52
N PHE A 9 -16.04 5.91 9.14
CA PHE A 9 -14.70 6.26 8.69
C PHE A 9 -13.65 6.10 9.80
N GLN A 10 -13.95 6.49 11.03
CA GLN A 10 -13.01 6.32 12.15
C GLN A 10 -12.74 4.84 12.44
N GLN A 11 -13.76 3.98 12.38
CA GLN A 11 -13.58 2.54 12.56
C GLN A 11 -12.71 1.96 11.45
N GLN A 12 -13.05 2.24 10.19
CA GLN A 12 -12.26 1.76 9.06
C GLN A 12 -10.81 2.29 9.12
N LEU A 13 -10.59 3.52 9.60
CA LEU A 13 -9.26 4.12 9.72
C LEU A 13 -8.45 3.38 10.77
N ARG A 14 -9.06 3.06 11.91
CA ARG A 14 -8.47 2.24 12.96
C ARG A 14 -8.08 0.86 12.43
N ASP A 15 -8.97 0.20 11.69
CA ASP A 15 -8.70 -1.13 11.14
C ASP A 15 -7.51 -1.09 10.18
N GLN A 16 -7.43 -0.09 9.29
CA GLN A 16 -6.27 0.07 8.39
C GLN A 16 -4.99 0.39 9.16
N CYS A 17 -5.03 1.20 10.22
CA CYS A 17 -3.86 1.40 11.08
C CYS A 17 -3.40 0.10 11.74
N GLN A 18 -4.33 -0.76 12.15
CA GLN A 18 -4.00 -2.08 12.69
C GLN A 18 -3.35 -2.98 11.65
N PHE A 19 -3.88 -3.02 10.42
CA PHE A 19 -3.27 -3.78 9.32
C PHE A 19 -1.88 -3.28 8.95
N PHE A 20 -1.69 -1.97 8.93
CA PHE A 20 -0.38 -1.36 8.74
C PHE A 20 0.62 -1.87 9.79
N TRP A 21 0.24 -1.82 11.06
CA TRP A 21 1.07 -2.28 12.16
C TRP A 21 1.38 -3.79 12.09
N LEU A 22 0.39 -4.63 11.78
CA LEU A 22 0.60 -6.06 11.56
C LEU A 22 1.54 -6.34 10.38
N GLY A 23 1.50 -5.51 9.34
CA GLY A 23 2.45 -5.55 8.23
C GLY A 23 3.88 -5.26 8.69
N VAL A 24 4.08 -4.23 9.52
CA VAL A 24 5.40 -3.91 10.14
C VAL A 24 5.91 -5.10 10.96
N GLN A 25 5.07 -5.67 11.83
CA GLN A 25 5.46 -6.82 12.64
C GLN A 25 5.82 -8.03 11.76
N SER A 26 5.05 -8.29 10.71
CA SER A 26 5.34 -9.38 9.78
C SER A 26 6.68 -9.17 9.07
N LEU A 27 6.97 -7.95 8.64
CA LEU A 27 8.25 -7.58 8.03
C LEU A 27 9.41 -7.83 8.99
N GLU A 28 9.31 -7.37 10.24
CA GLU A 28 10.35 -7.57 11.26
C GLU A 28 10.59 -9.05 11.57
N ILE A 29 9.51 -9.84 11.69
CA ILE A 29 9.60 -11.29 11.93
C ILE A 29 10.27 -11.98 10.74
N GLY A 30 9.83 -11.68 9.51
CA GLY A 30 10.42 -12.24 8.30
C GLY A 30 11.90 -11.90 8.18
N HIS A 31 12.27 -10.64 8.45
CA HIS A 31 13.66 -10.19 8.42
C HIS A 31 14.53 -10.96 9.42
N LYS A 32 14.08 -11.12 10.67
CA LYS A 32 14.80 -11.89 11.71
C LYS A 32 14.99 -13.36 11.34
N LYS A 33 14.08 -13.93 10.55
CA LYS A 33 14.11 -15.33 10.13
C LYS A 33 14.77 -15.56 8.77
N ASN A 34 15.20 -14.50 8.08
CA ASN A 34 15.57 -14.54 6.66
C ASN A 34 14.46 -15.17 5.78
N ASP A 35 13.20 -14.97 6.15
CA ASP A 35 12.04 -15.42 5.38
C ASP A 35 11.61 -14.29 4.43
N HIS A 36 12.05 -14.39 3.18
CA HIS A 36 11.76 -13.40 2.15
C HIS A 36 10.27 -13.29 1.82
N VAL A 37 9.52 -14.40 1.86
CA VAL A 37 8.08 -14.39 1.57
C VAL A 37 7.35 -13.59 2.65
N GLN A 38 7.69 -13.83 3.92
CA GLN A 38 7.09 -13.11 5.03
C GLN A 38 7.46 -11.61 5.03
N VAL A 39 8.69 -11.28 4.63
CA VAL A 39 9.11 -9.87 4.43
C VAL A 39 8.23 -9.19 3.39
N TRP A 40 8.09 -9.79 2.20
CA TRP A 40 7.30 -9.20 1.12
C TRP A 40 5.81 -9.14 1.44
N TYR A 41 5.27 -10.14 2.15
CA TYR A 41 3.92 -10.10 2.70
C TYR A 41 3.73 -8.88 3.64
N GLY A 42 4.69 -8.62 4.52
CA GLY A 42 4.68 -7.45 5.40
C GLY A 42 4.68 -6.14 4.60
N VAL A 43 5.59 -6.01 3.63
CA VAL A 43 5.68 -4.84 2.73
C VAL A 43 4.36 -4.59 1.99
N GLN A 44 3.77 -5.62 1.40
CA GLN A 44 2.48 -5.51 0.69
C GLN A 44 1.36 -4.99 1.60
N ASN A 45 1.28 -5.47 2.84
CA ASN A 45 0.28 -5.01 3.80
C ASN A 45 0.51 -3.56 4.22
N ILE A 46 1.76 -3.16 4.48
CA ILE A 46 2.13 -1.77 4.81
C ILE A 46 1.69 -0.82 3.69
N LEU A 47 2.03 -1.15 2.44
CA LEU A 47 1.71 -0.32 1.28
C LEU A 47 0.20 -0.23 1.04
N THR A 48 -0.51 -1.34 1.15
CA THR A 48 -1.97 -1.41 0.94
C THR A 48 -2.73 -0.65 2.03
N ALA A 49 -2.39 -0.91 3.30
CA ALA A 49 -3.04 -0.24 4.42
C ALA A 49 -2.74 1.26 4.44
N GLY A 50 -1.48 1.65 4.22
CA GLY A 50 -1.08 3.07 4.11
C GLY A 50 -1.82 3.80 2.99
N ALA A 51 -2.01 3.14 1.84
CA ALA A 51 -2.80 3.68 0.75
C ALA A 51 -4.27 3.89 1.10
N ASN A 52 -4.87 2.93 1.82
CA ASN A 52 -6.26 3.04 2.26
C ASN A 52 -6.42 4.14 3.30
N ILE A 53 -5.50 4.27 4.27
CA ILE A 53 -5.46 5.39 5.22
C ILE A 53 -5.47 6.72 4.46
N SER A 54 -4.59 6.88 3.48
CA SER A 54 -4.54 8.06 2.61
C SER A 54 -5.86 8.34 1.89
N LYS A 55 -6.44 7.32 1.23
CA LYS A 55 -7.73 7.44 0.52
C LYS A 55 -8.87 7.79 1.47
N MET A 56 -8.85 7.34 2.71
CA MET A 56 -9.88 7.66 3.69
C MET A 56 -9.79 9.12 4.15
N LEU A 57 -8.57 9.60 4.40
CA LEU A 57 -8.30 10.93 4.91
C LEU A 57 -8.46 12.04 3.85
N TRP A 58 -8.11 11.77 2.58
CA TRP A 58 -8.15 12.79 1.50
C TRP A 58 -8.94 12.39 0.24
N GLY A 59 -9.32 11.12 0.09
CA GLY A 59 -9.90 10.60 -1.14
C GLY A 59 -8.87 10.31 -2.24
N SER A 60 -9.33 9.68 -3.32
CA SER A 60 -8.50 9.42 -4.51
C SER A 60 -8.02 10.73 -5.13
N LYS A 61 -6.69 10.91 -5.19
CA LYS A 61 -6.02 12.13 -5.69
C LYS A 61 -6.46 13.41 -4.97
N GLY A 62 -6.82 13.32 -3.68
CA GLY A 62 -7.27 14.48 -2.90
C GLY A 62 -8.66 15.00 -3.25
N ARG A 63 -9.41 14.36 -4.17
CA ARG A 63 -10.73 14.81 -4.65
C ARG A 63 -11.81 14.89 -3.57
N ARG A 64 -11.56 14.37 -2.37
CA ARG A 64 -12.50 14.41 -1.24
C ARG A 64 -11.89 15.10 -0.01
N ALA A 65 -10.76 15.82 -0.17
CA ALA A 65 -10.04 16.40 0.95
C ALA A 65 -10.93 17.31 1.81
N ASP A 66 -11.72 18.21 1.20
CA ASP A 66 -12.64 19.09 1.93
C ASP A 66 -13.75 18.31 2.63
N ALA A 67 -14.37 17.36 1.92
CA ALA A 67 -15.42 16.51 2.47
C ALA A 67 -14.94 15.61 3.64
N ARG A 68 -13.63 15.34 3.71
CA ARG A 68 -12.96 14.54 4.74
C ARG A 68 -12.25 15.36 5.81
N ARG A 69 -12.29 16.70 5.75
CA ARG A 69 -11.67 17.58 6.74
C ARG A 69 -12.11 17.26 8.17
N ARG A 70 -13.43 17.08 8.40
CA ARG A 70 -13.99 16.71 9.71
C ARG A 70 -13.42 15.40 10.28
N LEU A 71 -13.08 14.43 9.41
CA LEU A 71 -12.43 13.18 9.84
C LEU A 71 -11.00 13.45 10.28
N ARG A 72 -10.24 14.21 9.48
CA ARG A 72 -8.84 14.55 9.79
C ARG A 72 -8.72 15.35 11.09
N GLU A 73 -9.59 16.34 11.28
CA GLU A 73 -9.69 17.11 12.52
C GLU A 73 -9.99 16.20 13.73
N SER A 74 -10.84 15.19 13.59
CA SER A 74 -11.21 14.31 14.71
C SER A 74 -10.14 13.28 15.10
N VAL A 75 -9.09 13.13 14.28
CA VAL A 75 -7.92 12.28 14.57
C VAL A 75 -6.61 13.05 14.55
N GLU A 76 -6.69 14.39 14.54
CA GLU A 76 -5.54 15.31 14.60
C GLU A 76 -4.49 15.09 13.50
N VAL A 77 -4.94 14.70 12.30
CA VAL A 77 -4.04 14.53 11.14
C VAL A 77 -4.01 15.82 10.31
N SER A 78 -2.83 16.41 10.21
CA SER A 78 -2.59 17.61 9.39
C SER A 78 -2.41 17.29 7.90
N ASP A 79 -2.60 18.29 7.04
CA ASP A 79 -2.46 18.18 5.58
C ASP A 79 -0.99 18.11 5.12
N ASP A 80 -0.02 18.35 6.00
CA ASP A 80 1.42 18.11 5.79
C ASP A 80 1.84 16.65 6.08
N SER A 81 0.88 15.79 6.48
CA SER A 81 1.16 14.39 6.75
C SER A 81 1.79 13.68 5.53
N PRO A 82 2.84 12.86 5.73
CA PRO A 82 3.44 12.08 4.66
C PRO A 82 2.46 11.08 4.02
N LEU A 83 1.39 10.73 4.73
CA LEU A 83 0.33 9.86 4.23
C LEU A 83 -0.51 10.53 3.13
N ARG A 84 -0.37 11.84 2.93
CA ARG A 84 -1.03 12.57 1.85
C ARG A 84 -0.39 12.28 0.48
N ASP A 85 0.90 11.95 0.45
CA ASP A 85 1.57 11.55 -0.78
C ASP A 85 1.15 10.12 -1.16
N VAL A 86 0.69 9.98 -2.39
CA VAL A 86 0.14 8.74 -2.96
C VAL A 86 1.08 8.08 -3.94
N THR A 87 2.25 8.67 -4.16
CA THR A 87 3.21 8.26 -5.19
C THR A 87 3.61 6.80 -5.01
N MET A 88 4.05 6.42 -3.80
CA MET A 88 4.46 5.04 -3.51
C MET A 88 3.34 4.02 -3.74
N ARG A 89 2.10 4.34 -3.37
CA ARG A 89 0.93 3.50 -3.71
C ARG A 89 0.78 3.38 -5.21
N ASN A 90 0.78 4.48 -5.96
CA ASN A 90 0.58 4.43 -7.41
C ASN A 90 1.66 3.57 -8.09
N HIS A 91 2.89 3.56 -7.56
CA HIS A 91 3.93 2.65 -8.03
C HIS A 91 3.54 1.17 -7.82
N TYR A 92 2.97 0.85 -6.65
CA TYR A 92 2.57 -0.51 -6.29
C TYR A 92 1.28 -0.98 -6.98
N GLU A 93 0.25 -0.13 -7.08
CA GLU A 93 -1.04 -0.47 -7.72
C GLU A 93 -0.88 -0.73 -9.23
N HIS A 94 0.00 0.03 -9.91
CA HIS A 94 0.27 -0.10 -11.35
C HIS A 94 1.54 -0.94 -11.62
N MET A 95 1.73 -1.99 -10.84
CA MET A 95 2.88 -2.90 -11.00
C MET A 95 2.79 -3.70 -12.31
N ASP A 96 1.59 -4.10 -12.70
CA ASP A 96 1.27 -4.74 -13.98
C ASP A 96 1.71 -3.88 -15.17
N GLU A 97 1.27 -2.61 -15.24
CA GLU A 97 1.65 -1.68 -16.30
C GLU A 97 3.16 -1.38 -16.33
N ARG A 98 3.85 -1.55 -15.21
CA ARG A 98 5.30 -1.41 -15.13
C ARG A 98 6.02 -2.63 -15.68
N ILE A 99 5.48 -3.82 -15.42
CA ILE A 99 5.97 -5.07 -16.01
C ILE A 99 5.79 -5.00 -17.52
N ASP A 100 4.63 -4.60 -18.02
CA ASP A 100 4.36 -4.44 -19.45
C ASP A 100 5.31 -3.41 -20.09
N ARG A 101 5.45 -2.22 -19.49
CA ARG A 101 6.40 -1.22 -20.01
C ARG A 101 7.83 -1.72 -20.01
N TRP A 102 8.25 -2.45 -18.97
CA TRP A 102 9.58 -3.04 -18.93
C TRP A 102 9.74 -4.07 -20.05
N TRP A 103 8.74 -4.94 -20.26
CA TRP A 103 8.72 -5.92 -21.34
C TRP A 103 8.86 -5.25 -22.71
N ASP A 104 8.03 -4.23 -22.98
CA ASP A 104 7.98 -3.53 -24.27
C ASP A 104 9.22 -2.66 -24.55
N SER A 105 9.84 -2.10 -23.50
CA SER A 105 11.00 -1.19 -23.63
C SER A 105 12.35 -1.87 -23.44
N SER A 106 12.38 -3.10 -22.92
CA SER A 106 13.60 -3.89 -22.86
C SER A 106 14.02 -4.30 -24.27
N GLU A 107 15.23 -3.94 -24.71
CA GLU A 107 15.80 -4.60 -25.88
C GLU A 107 15.80 -6.12 -25.64
N PRO A 108 15.59 -6.95 -26.68
CA PRO A 108 15.64 -8.39 -26.52
C PRO A 108 17.09 -8.82 -26.24
N LYS A 109 17.56 -8.72 -24.99
CA LYS A 109 18.79 -9.33 -24.44
C LYS A 109 18.99 -9.06 -22.95
N SER A 110 19.24 -10.15 -22.23
CA SER A 110 19.86 -10.27 -20.89
C SER A 110 18.99 -10.27 -19.63
N MET A 111 17.68 -10.54 -19.69
CA MET A 111 17.10 -11.21 -18.54
C MET A 111 17.47 -12.69 -18.65
N SER A 112 18.26 -13.17 -17.70
CA SER A 112 18.42 -14.60 -17.43
C SER A 112 17.02 -15.19 -17.16
N THR A 113 16.31 -15.55 -18.22
CA THR A 113 15.06 -16.34 -18.20
C THR A 113 15.29 -17.76 -17.69
N ARG A 114 16.53 -18.14 -17.36
CA ARG A 114 16.88 -19.49 -16.91
C ARG A 114 16.31 -19.89 -15.54
N THR A 115 15.83 -18.95 -14.74
CA THR A 115 15.41 -19.25 -13.35
C THR A 115 13.90 -19.26 -13.12
N LEU A 116 13.08 -18.70 -14.01
CA LEU A 116 11.62 -18.67 -13.81
C LEU A 116 10.91 -19.90 -14.38
N ASP A 117 11.52 -20.59 -15.36
CA ASP A 117 10.88 -21.73 -16.05
C ASP A 117 10.91 -23.04 -15.24
N GLN A 118 11.71 -23.17 -14.18
CA GLN A 118 11.88 -24.44 -13.45
C GLN A 118 11.18 -24.55 -12.09
N GLU A 119 10.86 -23.44 -11.41
CA GLU A 119 10.31 -23.50 -10.05
C GLU A 119 8.82 -23.13 -9.93
N VAL A 120 8.24 -22.43 -10.90
CA VAL A 120 6.84 -21.94 -10.80
C VAL A 120 5.80 -22.99 -11.21
N PHE A 121 6.19 -24.08 -11.89
CA PHE A 121 5.27 -25.12 -12.38
C PHE A 121 5.38 -26.48 -11.67
N LEU A 122 6.17 -26.61 -10.60
CA LEU A 122 6.37 -27.88 -9.87
C LEU A 122 6.14 -27.79 -8.36
N ALA A 123 5.33 -26.83 -7.89
CA ALA A 123 4.83 -26.77 -6.51
C ALA A 123 3.34 -27.12 -6.43
#